data_AF-A0A535G3L6-F1
#
_entry.id   AF-A0A535G3L6-F1
#
_cell.length_a   1.000
_cell.length_b   1.000
_cell.length_c   1.000
_cell.angle_alpha   90.00
_cell.angle_beta   90.00
_cell.angle_gamma   90.00
#
_symmetry.space_group_name_H-M   'P 1'
#
loop_
_entity.id
_entity.type
_entity.pdbx_description
1 polymer ?
#
loop_
_entity_poly.entity_id
_entity_poly.type
_entity_poly.pdbx_seq_one_letter_code
_entity_poly.pdbx_strand_id
1 'polypeptide(L)'
;MRANEELTLDGNAVGGLLDEVFGADLTAAVGTCPDCGRRDALATLRAYTYAPGVVLRCPGCDGVQLVIVRTPRGLRHQLRSVIERR
;
A
#
# COMPACT_ATOMS: atom_id res chain seq x y z
N MET A 1 -18.44 -9.57 9.07
CA MET A 1 -17.33 -9.30 8.13
C MET A 1 -16.05 -9.11 8.94
N ARG A 2 -15.42 -10.19 9.44
CA ARG A 2 -14.19 -10.14 10.26
C ARG A 2 -12.99 -10.86 9.65
N ALA A 3 -13.13 -11.39 8.43
CA ALA A 3 -12.08 -12.18 7.77
C ALA A 3 -10.89 -11.33 7.27
N ASN A 4 -11.03 -10.00 7.10
CA ASN A 4 -9.98 -9.17 6.52
C ASN A 4 -8.94 -8.68 7.55
N GLU A 5 -9.29 -8.58 8.83
CA GLU A 5 -8.34 -8.14 9.87
C GLU A 5 -7.36 -9.25 10.26
N GLU A 6 -7.80 -10.51 10.31
CA GLU A 6 -6.94 -11.68 10.59
C GLU A 6 -5.98 -12.03 9.43
N LEU A 7 -6.22 -11.50 8.22
CA LEU A 7 -5.36 -11.67 7.03
C LEU A 7 -4.59 -10.41 6.66
N THR A 8 -4.60 -9.38 7.52
CA THR A 8 -3.86 -8.14 7.27
C THR A 8 -2.37 -8.40 7.43
N LEU A 9 -1.61 -8.21 6.35
CA LEU A 9 -0.15 -8.23 6.37
C LEU A 9 0.37 -6.80 6.53
N ASP A 10 1.68 -6.64 6.70
CA ASP A 10 2.32 -5.34 6.55
C ASP A 10 2.74 -5.09 5.08
N GLY A 11 3.15 -3.86 4.79
CA GLY A 11 3.51 -3.41 3.44
C GLY A 11 4.70 -4.14 2.84
N ASN A 12 5.56 -4.79 3.64
CA ASN A 12 6.66 -5.60 3.10
C ASN A 12 6.15 -6.79 2.30
N ALA A 13 4.99 -7.34 2.65
CA ALA A 13 4.40 -8.49 1.96
C ALA A 13 4.10 -8.21 0.47
N VAL A 14 4.06 -6.94 0.07
CA VAL A 14 3.79 -6.53 -1.32
C VAL A 14 4.99 -5.88 -2.00
N GLY A 15 6.20 -5.97 -1.43
CA GLY A 15 7.42 -5.35 -1.97
C GLY A 15 7.69 -5.72 -3.43
N GLY A 16 7.57 -7.00 -3.80
CA GLY A 16 7.72 -7.43 -5.19
C GLY A 16 6.67 -6.84 -6.15
N LEU A 17 5.45 -6.60 -5.67
CA LEU A 17 4.43 -5.90 -6.46
C LEU A 17 4.73 -4.39 -6.57
N LEU A 18 5.28 -3.77 -5.52
CA LEU A 18 5.74 -2.39 -5.59
C LEU A 18 6.85 -2.22 -6.62
N ASP A 19 7.80 -3.17 -6.67
CA ASP A 19 8.85 -3.21 -7.70
C ASP A 19 8.28 -3.40 -9.11
N GLU A 20 7.33 -4.32 -9.31
CA GLU A 20 6.66 -4.51 -10.60
C GLU A 20 5.95 -3.22 -11.09
N VAL A 21 5.31 -2.49 -10.18
CA VAL A 21 4.48 -1.31 -10.52
C VAL A 21 5.30 -0.04 -10.68
N PHE A 22 6.33 0.16 -9.85
CA PHE A 22 7.07 1.42 -9.78
C PHE A 22 8.53 1.31 -10.24
N GLY A 23 9.00 0.10 -10.56
CA GLY A 23 10.38 -0.17 -11.02
C GLY A 23 11.43 -0.09 -9.92
N ALA A 24 11.01 -0.09 -8.65
CA ALA A 24 11.88 -0.15 -7.48
C ALA A 24 11.09 -0.68 -6.27
N ASP A 25 11.79 -1.33 -5.35
CA ASP A 25 11.25 -1.62 -4.03
C ASP A 25 11.01 -0.31 -3.25
N LEU A 26 9.74 0.00 -2.99
CA LEU A 26 9.32 1.18 -2.24
C LEU A 26 9.05 0.90 -0.76
N THR A 27 9.29 -0.32 -0.25
CA THR A 27 9.01 -0.66 1.15
C THR A 27 9.74 0.25 2.13
N ALA A 28 10.99 0.62 1.82
CA ALA A 28 11.79 1.58 2.59
C ALA A 28 11.48 3.06 2.30
N ALA A 29 10.65 3.37 1.30
CA ALA A 29 10.29 4.75 0.98
C ALA A 29 9.39 5.33 2.08
N VAL A 30 9.65 6.57 2.48
CA VAL A 30 8.84 7.28 3.48
C VAL A 30 7.68 7.98 2.78
N GLY A 31 6.46 7.67 3.24
CA GLY A 31 5.23 8.29 2.76
C GLY A 31 4.57 9.13 3.84
N THR A 32 3.98 10.27 3.44
CA THR A 32 3.08 11.05 4.30
C THR A 32 1.62 10.68 4.00
N CYS A 33 0.88 10.25 5.03
CA CYS A 33 -0.56 10.01 4.94
C CYS A 33 -1.32 11.33 4.68
N PRO A 34 -2.11 11.45 3.62
CA PRO A 34 -2.86 12.68 3.34
C PRO A 34 -4.06 12.88 4.28
N ASP A 35 -4.50 11.81 4.96
CA ASP A 35 -5.68 11.86 5.83
C ASP A 35 -5.32 12.25 7.27
N CYS A 36 -4.19 11.77 7.81
CA CYS A 36 -3.79 12.02 9.21
C CYS A 36 -2.37 12.57 9.38
N GLY A 37 -1.62 12.79 8.31
CA GLY A 37 -0.26 13.34 8.35
C GLY A 37 0.83 12.40 8.86
N ARG A 38 0.51 11.15 9.24
CA ARG A 38 1.51 10.16 9.69
C ARG A 38 2.59 9.97 8.61
N ARG A 39 3.86 10.11 9.01
CA ARG A 39 5.04 9.86 8.18
C ARG A 39 5.72 8.58 8.64
N ASP A 40 5.81 7.61 7.75
CA ASP A 40 6.45 6.33 8.03
C ASP A 40 6.84 5.61 6.73
N ALA A 41 7.63 4.55 6.83
CA ALA A 41 7.96 3.71 5.70
C ALA A 41 6.71 3.01 5.14
N LEU A 42 6.61 2.83 3.82
CA LEU A 42 5.48 2.12 3.20
C LEU A 42 5.36 0.66 3.68
N ALA A 43 6.48 0.05 4.06
CA ALA A 43 6.55 -1.24 4.75
C ALA A 43 5.60 -1.34 5.96
N THR A 44 5.32 -0.23 6.64
CA THR A 44 4.49 -0.22 7.86
C THR A 44 3.00 -0.13 7.60
N LEU A 45 2.59 0.06 6.34
CA LEU A 45 1.18 0.15 5.98
C LEU A 45 0.49 -1.20 6.15
N ARG A 46 -0.78 -1.19 6.55
CA ARG A 46 -1.61 -2.39 6.59
C ARG A 46 -1.95 -2.83 5.18
N ALA A 47 -1.50 -4.01 4.77
CA ALA A 47 -1.71 -4.60 3.47
C ALA A 47 -2.89 -5.58 3.49
N TYR A 48 -3.91 -5.26 2.70
CA TYR A 48 -5.04 -6.12 2.42
C TYR A 48 -4.85 -6.73 1.03
N THR A 49 -4.47 -8.00 0.99
CA THR A 49 -4.13 -8.73 -0.24
C THR A 49 -5.24 -9.70 -0.66
N TYR A 50 -6.16 -10.03 0.24
CA TYR A 50 -7.29 -10.92 -0.01
C TYR A 50 -8.51 -10.16 -0.57
N ALA A 51 -8.32 -9.53 -1.73
CA ALA A 51 -9.34 -8.80 -2.47
C ALA A 51 -9.03 -8.85 -3.98
N PRO A 52 -9.90 -8.35 -4.88
CA PRO A 52 -9.59 -8.25 -6.32
C PRO A 52 -8.31 -7.43 -6.66
N GLY A 53 -7.67 -6.84 -5.67
CA GLY A 53 -6.37 -6.19 -5.75
C GLY A 53 -5.76 -6.04 -4.35
N VAL A 54 -4.67 -5.29 -4.28
CA VAL A 54 -3.97 -4.94 -3.04
C VAL A 54 -4.41 -3.55 -2.58
N VAL A 55 -4.72 -3.41 -1.31
CA VAL A 55 -5.00 -2.11 -0.68
C VAL A 55 -4.05 -1.92 0.50
N LEU A 56 -3.28 -0.83 0.48
CA LEU A 56 -2.46 -0.41 1.63
C LEU A 56 -3.17 0.71 2.38
N ARG A 57 -3.28 0.58 3.70
CA ARG A 57 -3.92 1.56 4.58
C ARG A 57 -2.96 2.07 5.66
N CYS A 58 -3.15 3.32 6.05
CA CYS A 58 -2.41 3.92 7.16
C CYS A 58 -2.77 3.21 8.47
N PRO A 59 -1.81 2.68 9.24
CA PRO A 59 -2.12 2.00 10.50
C PRO A 59 -2.63 2.95 11.60
N GLY A 60 -2.48 4.27 11.42
CA GLY A 60 -2.94 5.28 12.38
C GLY A 60 -4.38 5.76 12.19
N CYS A 61 -4.92 5.68 10.97
CA CYS A 61 -6.27 6.19 10.67
C CYS A 61 -7.08 5.34 9.68
N ASP A 62 -6.53 4.19 9.26
CA ASP A 62 -7.10 3.29 8.24
C ASP A 62 -7.39 3.93 6.86
N GLY A 63 -6.93 5.16 6.64
CA GLY A 63 -7.04 5.85 5.37
C GLY A 63 -6.28 5.12 4.27
N VAL A 64 -6.91 4.93 3.11
CA VAL A 64 -6.32 4.24 1.96
C VAL A 64 -5.16 5.04 1.41
N GLN A 65 -3.98 4.42 1.31
CA GLN A 65 -2.74 5.08 0.87
C GLN A 65 -2.34 4.66 -0.55
N LEU A 66 -2.54 3.38 -0.87
CA LEU A 66 -2.25 2.82 -2.19
C LEU A 66 -3.27 1.73 -2.51
N VAL A 67 -3.72 1.71 -3.76
CA VAL A 67 -4.52 0.63 -4.32
C VAL A 67 -3.83 0.14 -5.57
N ILE A 68 -3.69 -1.17 -5.75
CA ILE A 68 -3.17 -1.80 -6.97
C ILE A 68 -4.16 -2.89 -7.39
N VAL A 69 -4.62 -2.85 -8.64
CA VAL A 69 -5.56 -3.83 -9.20
C VAL A 69 -5.04 -4.31 -10.54
N ARG A 70 -5.02 -5.62 -10.74
CA ARG A 70 -4.75 -6.22 -12.06
C ARG A 70 -6.08 -6.48 -12.77
N THR A 71 -6.23 -5.92 -13.96
CA THR A 71 -7.41 -6.12 -14.81
C THR A 71 -6.99 -6.84 -16.10
N PRO A 72 -7.94 -7.40 -16.87
CA PRO A 72 -7.64 -7.91 -18.21
C PRO A 72 -7.04 -6.85 -19.16
N ARG A 73 -7.22 -5.56 -18.87
CA ARG A 73 -6.68 -4.42 -19.64
C ARG A 73 -5.38 -3.86 -19.03
N GLY A 74 -4.71 -4.67 -18.20
CA GLY A 74 -3.46 -4.32 -17.54
C GLY A 74 -3.63 -3.85 -16.10
N LEU A 75 -2.51 -3.39 -15.54
CA LEU A 75 -2.40 -2.96 -14.15
C LEU A 75 -2.93 -1.52 -13.98
N ARG A 76 -3.60 -1.27 -12.85
CA ARG A 76 -4.05 0.04 -12.41
C ARG A 76 -3.57 0.25 -10.98
N HIS A 77 -3.14 1.47 -10.66
CA HIS A 77 -2.78 1.83 -9.31
C HIS A 77 -3.25 3.26 -8.99
N GLN A 78 -3.54 3.50 -7.72
CA GLN A 78 -3.82 4.82 -7.17
C GLN A 78 -2.95 5.02 -5.94
N LEU A 79 -1.98 5.93 -6.02
CA LEU A 79 -1.15 6.35 -4.90
C LEU A 79 -1.68 7.68 -4.35
N ARG A 80 -1.99 7.72 -3.05
CA ARG A 80 -2.47 8.92 -2.33
C ARG A 80 -1.40 9.53 -1.43
N SER A 81 -0.50 8.71 -0.89
CA SER A 81 0.60 9.21 -0.06
C SER A 81 1.56 10.06 -0.86
N VAL A 82 2.07 11.14 -0.26
CA VAL A 82 3.21 11.87 -0.80
C VAL A 82 4.47 11.11 -0.42
N ILE A 83 5.20 10.60 -1.41
CA ILE A 83 6.42 9.82 -1.20
C ILE A 83 7.64 10.72 -1.34
N GLU A 84 8.46 10.75 -0.30
CA GLU A 84 9.75 11.44 -0.33
C GLU A 84 10.74 10.56 -1.10
N ARG A 85 11.19 11.03 -2.27
CA ARG A 85 12.24 10.35 -3.04
C ARG A 85 13.60 10.73 -2.46
N ARG A 86 14.43 9.72 -2.17
CA ARG A 86 15.88 9.93 -1.99
C ARG A 86 16.54 10.25 -3.31
#